data_AF-A0A1H6MEK2-F1
#
_entry.id   AF-A0A1H6MEK2-F1
#
_cell.length_a   1.000
_cell.length_b   1.000
_cell.length_c   1.000
_cell.angle_alpha   90.00
_cell.angle_beta   90.00
_cell.angle_gamma   90.00
#
_symmetry.space_group_name_H-M   'P 1'
#
loop_
_entity.id
_entity.type
_entity.pdbx_description
1 polymer ?
#
loop_
_entity_poly.entity_id
_entity_poly.type
_entity_poly.pdbx_seq_one_letter_code
_entity_poly.pdbx_strand_id
1 'polypeptide(L)'
;MRKLVLSISLMTAMFFVSCEQDSVNDEVYNDTSSYQSKSTSATAVDCENSVSDNAVVYKDLTGSSGDYCVWNEVTKTIGTVSVQFEGMYGGSIRPLTSGWYIGVVDPAYDCTYEWDDIAEEVIVKNVPANVGTDPSCGSFIPENVVGAHGIVSPYDFGLGYYEYQQPGGLTITKKVVIWKDASAISATAVTNPLSAVEAYLIEVTSIVPTFSAPPFYGTVSYTYTKVL
;
A
#
# COMPACT_ATOMS: atom_id res chain seq x y z
N MET A 1 -12.70 45.23 55.89
CA MET A 1 -13.99 44.49 55.97
C MET A 1 -13.69 42.99 55.92
N ARG A 2 -14.37 42.22 56.77
CA ARG A 2 -14.26 40.76 56.92
C ARG A 2 -14.80 40.04 55.68
N LYS A 3 -14.22 38.88 55.32
CA LYS A 3 -14.87 37.54 55.40
C LYS A 3 -13.98 36.44 54.79
N LEU A 4 -13.56 35.52 55.66
CA LEU A 4 -13.25 34.10 55.38
C LEU A 4 -14.53 33.36 54.95
N VAL A 5 -14.41 32.33 54.08
CA VAL A 5 -15.02 30.95 54.08
C VAL A 5 -14.42 30.25 52.83
N LEU A 6 -13.60 29.17 52.83
CA LEU A 6 -13.63 27.78 53.35
C LEU A 6 -14.38 26.75 52.45
N SER A 7 -13.61 25.85 51.82
CA SER A 7 -13.84 24.43 51.37
C SER A 7 -15.11 24.06 50.56
N ILE A 8 -15.15 23.03 49.71
CA ILE A 8 -14.96 21.59 49.96
C ILE A 8 -14.75 20.84 48.61
N SER A 9 -13.81 19.90 48.59
CA SER A 9 -13.55 18.92 47.53
C SER A 9 -14.69 17.92 47.34
N LEU A 10 -14.94 17.46 46.11
CA LEU A 10 -15.75 16.27 45.85
C LEU A 10 -14.90 15.21 45.11
N MET A 11 -14.47 14.21 45.87
CA MET A 11 -13.98 12.93 45.37
C MET A 11 -15.18 11.98 45.36
N THR A 12 -15.49 11.36 44.22
CA THR A 12 -16.42 10.24 44.17
C THR A 12 -15.64 9.00 43.79
N ALA A 13 -15.31 8.20 44.81
CA ALA A 13 -14.94 6.80 44.67
C ALA A 13 -16.23 5.98 44.61
N MET A 14 -16.35 5.08 43.63
CA MET A 14 -17.34 4.00 43.68
C MET A 14 -16.61 2.70 43.99
N PHE A 15 -17.08 2.04 45.06
CA PHE A 15 -16.59 0.78 45.56
C PHE A 15 -17.15 -0.41 44.77
N PHE A 16 -16.34 -1.46 44.72
CA PHE A 16 -16.60 -2.79 44.21
C PHE A 16 -17.78 -3.48 44.90
N VAL A 17 -18.57 -4.24 44.14
CA VAL A 17 -19.33 -5.37 44.66
C VAL A 17 -18.68 -6.64 44.12
N SER A 18 -18.08 -7.39 45.04
CA SER A 18 -17.56 -8.74 44.89
C SER A 18 -18.72 -9.74 44.94
N CYS A 19 -18.74 -10.72 44.03
CA CYS A 19 -19.27 -12.05 44.29
C CYS A 19 -18.12 -13.06 44.13
N GLU A 20 -17.40 -13.33 45.21
CA GLU A 20 -16.93 -14.70 45.53
C GLU A 20 -18.18 -15.58 45.75
N GLN A 21 -18.23 -16.88 45.51
CA GLN A 21 -17.35 -17.90 44.91
C GLN A 21 -18.24 -19.15 44.95
N ASP A 22 -18.27 -19.99 43.92
CA ASP A 22 -18.46 -21.42 44.15
C ASP A 22 -17.78 -22.23 43.05
N SER A 23 -17.01 -23.19 43.53
CA SER A 23 -16.06 -24.05 42.84
C SER A 23 -16.73 -25.14 42.00
N VAL A 24 -16.25 -25.35 40.77
CA VAL A 24 -16.14 -26.69 40.19
C VAL A 24 -14.83 -26.72 39.37
N ASN A 25 -13.93 -27.61 39.79
CA ASN A 25 -12.79 -28.05 38.98
C ASN A 25 -13.32 -28.66 37.69
N ASP A 26 -12.94 -28.10 36.55
CA ASP A 26 -12.71 -28.89 35.34
C ASP A 26 -11.43 -28.37 34.69
N GLU A 27 -10.39 -29.20 34.78
CA GLU A 27 -9.15 -29.03 34.05
C GLU A 27 -9.41 -29.32 32.57
N VAL A 28 -9.59 -28.28 31.76
CA VAL A 28 -9.35 -28.37 30.31
C VAL A 28 -8.60 -27.11 29.88
N TYR A 29 -7.40 -27.36 29.35
CA TYR A 29 -6.47 -26.42 28.73
C TYR A 29 -7.18 -25.29 27.96
N ASN A 30 -7.03 -24.06 28.46
CA ASN A 30 -7.25 -22.83 27.71
C ASN A 30 -5.90 -22.45 27.11
N ASP A 31 -5.76 -22.49 25.78
CA ASP A 31 -4.94 -21.47 25.14
C ASP A 31 -5.83 -20.63 24.24
N THR A 32 -5.83 -19.36 24.60
CA THR A 32 -6.55 -18.21 24.07
C THR A 32 -6.15 -17.92 22.63
N SER A 33 -7.00 -18.29 21.68
CA SER A 33 -7.08 -17.62 20.37
C SER A 33 -8.43 -16.95 20.24
N SER A 34 -8.60 -15.85 20.97
CA SER A 34 -9.76 -14.97 20.89
C SER A 34 -9.44 -13.77 19.99
N TYR A 35 -10.34 -13.54 19.02
CA TYR A 35 -10.47 -12.37 18.16
C TYR A 35 -9.51 -12.23 16.96
N GLN A 36 -9.55 -13.18 16.02
CA GLN A 36 -9.52 -12.75 14.62
C GLN A 36 -10.92 -12.24 14.26
N SER A 37 -11.12 -10.93 14.41
CA SER A 37 -12.16 -10.26 13.61
C SER A 37 -11.73 -10.46 12.16
N LYS A 38 -12.29 -11.47 11.49
CA LYS A 38 -12.11 -11.64 10.05
C LYS A 38 -12.56 -10.32 9.44
N SER A 39 -11.62 -9.50 8.96
CA SER A 39 -11.96 -8.29 8.24
C SER A 39 -12.85 -8.75 7.10
N THR A 40 -14.09 -8.28 7.09
CA THR A 40 -15.06 -8.70 6.10
C THR A 40 -14.49 -8.33 4.73
N SER A 41 -14.31 -9.31 3.86
CA SER A 41 -13.96 -9.11 2.44
C SER A 41 -14.77 -7.96 1.86
N ALA A 42 -14.19 -7.26 0.88
CA ALA A 42 -14.90 -6.19 0.18
C ALA A 42 -16.32 -6.62 -0.20
N THR A 43 -17.27 -5.73 0.05
CA THR A 43 -18.66 -6.01 -0.30
C THR A 43 -18.82 -5.88 -1.81
N ALA A 44 -19.84 -6.54 -2.38
CA ALA A 44 -20.19 -6.36 -3.79
C ALA A 44 -20.41 -4.87 -4.17
N VAL A 45 -20.78 -4.01 -3.20
CA VAL A 45 -20.92 -2.57 -3.39
C VAL A 45 -19.55 -1.88 -3.55
N ASP A 46 -18.52 -2.33 -2.83
CA ASP A 46 -17.16 -1.78 -3.00
C ASP A 46 -16.63 -2.08 -4.41
N CYS A 47 -16.97 -3.25 -4.96
CA CYS A 47 -16.68 -3.64 -6.33
C CYS A 47 -17.31 -2.75 -7.41
N GLU A 48 -18.58 -2.39 -7.24
CA GLU A 48 -19.34 -1.59 -8.20
C GLU A 48 -18.89 -0.11 -8.22
N ASN A 49 -18.13 0.32 -7.21
CA ASN A 49 -17.70 1.71 -7.04
C ASN A 49 -16.19 1.89 -7.27
N SER A 50 -15.63 1.24 -8.29
CA SER A 50 -14.24 1.48 -8.69
C SER A 50 -14.01 2.95 -9.00
N VAL A 51 -12.96 3.54 -8.45
CA VAL A 51 -12.62 4.96 -8.65
C VAL A 51 -11.55 5.05 -9.74
N SER A 52 -11.78 5.90 -10.74
CA SER A 52 -10.82 6.21 -11.80
C SER A 52 -10.10 7.53 -11.52
N ASP A 53 -8.79 7.57 -11.72
CA ASP A 53 -7.98 8.79 -11.66
C ASP A 53 -6.75 8.66 -12.58
N ASN A 54 -5.96 9.72 -12.67
CA ASN A 54 -4.68 9.73 -13.36
C ASN A 54 -3.63 10.55 -12.61
N ALA A 55 -2.36 10.18 -12.76
CA ALA A 55 -1.21 10.95 -12.31
C ALA A 55 -0.43 11.48 -13.52
N VAL A 56 0.00 12.75 -13.46
CA VAL A 56 0.80 13.39 -14.51
C VAL A 56 2.14 13.79 -13.95
N VAL A 57 3.20 13.11 -14.39
CA VAL A 57 4.57 13.30 -13.92
C VAL A 57 5.40 13.98 -15.01
N TYR A 58 6.03 15.09 -14.68
CA TYR A 58 6.89 15.91 -15.52
C TYR A 58 8.36 15.58 -15.31
N LYS A 59 9.11 15.64 -16.41
CA LYS A 59 10.56 15.54 -16.41
C LYS A 59 11.19 16.93 -16.25
N ASP A 60 12.27 17.00 -15.48
CA ASP A 60 13.22 18.10 -15.52
C ASP A 60 13.74 18.29 -16.95
N LEU A 61 13.91 19.55 -17.35
CA LEU A 61 14.50 19.92 -18.63
C LEU A 61 15.97 19.49 -18.72
N THR A 62 16.63 19.29 -17.59
CA THR A 62 17.99 18.78 -17.49
C THR A 62 17.96 17.27 -17.20
N GLY A 63 18.62 16.46 -18.04
CA GLY A 63 18.75 15.01 -17.83
C GLY A 63 18.12 14.11 -18.92
N SER A 64 18.38 12.80 -18.84
CA SER A 64 17.92 11.81 -19.82
C SER A 64 16.52 11.29 -19.47
N SER A 65 15.67 11.02 -20.46
CA SER A 65 14.32 10.49 -20.18
C SER A 65 14.33 9.08 -19.57
N GLY A 66 15.43 8.34 -19.77
CA GLY A 66 15.66 7.04 -19.14
C GLY A 66 16.15 7.13 -17.70
N ASP A 67 16.44 8.32 -17.18
CA ASP A 67 16.86 8.51 -15.80
C ASP A 67 15.63 8.57 -14.88
N TYR A 68 15.65 7.82 -13.78
CA TYR A 68 14.57 7.80 -12.78
C TYR A 68 14.41 9.15 -12.08
N CYS A 69 15.54 9.77 -11.76
CA CYS A 69 15.65 10.91 -10.84
C CYS A 69 15.24 12.26 -11.39
N VAL A 70 15.11 12.34 -12.71
CA VAL A 70 14.78 13.59 -13.39
C VAL A 70 13.27 13.79 -13.48
N TRP A 71 12.46 12.85 -13.00
CA TRP A 71 11.00 12.95 -12.99
C TRP A 71 10.54 13.45 -11.62
N ASN A 72 9.59 14.39 -11.59
CA ASN A 72 9.05 14.84 -10.33
C ASN A 72 8.19 13.75 -9.68
N GLU A 73 7.86 13.95 -8.42
CA GLU A 73 7.01 13.04 -7.66
C GLU A 73 5.60 13.63 -7.61
N VAL A 74 4.57 12.77 -7.72
CA VAL A 74 3.17 13.19 -7.64
C VAL A 74 2.43 12.32 -6.63
N THR A 75 1.92 12.95 -5.58
CA THR A 75 1.11 12.28 -4.57
C THR A 75 -0.36 12.20 -4.98
N LYS A 76 -0.96 11.04 -4.76
CA LYS A 76 -2.39 10.75 -4.92
C LYS A 76 -2.94 10.05 -3.68
N THR A 77 -4.25 10.04 -3.53
CA THR A 77 -4.93 9.30 -2.46
C THR A 77 -5.71 8.15 -3.07
N ILE A 78 -5.48 6.94 -2.56
CA ILE A 78 -6.21 5.72 -2.91
C ILE A 78 -6.92 5.25 -1.65
N GLY A 79 -8.24 5.46 -1.58
CA GLY A 79 -9.00 5.22 -0.36
C GLY A 79 -8.44 6.01 0.84
N THR A 80 -7.83 5.30 1.81
CA THR A 80 -7.21 5.94 3.00
C THR A 80 -5.69 6.06 2.93
N VAL A 81 -5.02 5.52 1.89
CA VAL A 81 -3.56 5.56 1.75
C VAL A 81 -3.12 6.67 0.79
N SER A 82 -2.08 7.41 1.17
CA SER A 82 -1.37 8.29 0.24
C SER A 82 -0.33 7.49 -0.53
N VAL A 83 -0.36 7.59 -1.85
CA VAL A 83 0.59 6.95 -2.76
C VAL A 83 1.34 8.00 -3.56
N GLN A 84 2.53 7.66 -4.01
CA GLN A 84 3.37 8.50 -4.84
C GLN A 84 3.63 7.79 -6.16
N PHE A 85 3.33 8.51 -7.24
CA PHE A 85 3.75 8.18 -8.60
C PHE A 85 5.08 8.87 -8.87
N GLU A 86 6.06 8.12 -9.35
CA GLU A 86 7.44 8.56 -9.51
C GLU A 86 8.17 7.79 -10.62
N GLY A 87 9.41 8.19 -10.87
CA GLY A 87 10.28 7.54 -11.85
C GLY A 87 9.91 7.82 -13.30
N MET A 88 10.53 7.06 -14.20
CA MET A 88 10.36 7.23 -15.64
C MET A 88 8.87 7.18 -16.05
N TYR A 89 8.38 8.30 -16.60
CA TYR A 89 6.98 8.53 -17.01
C TYR A 89 5.94 8.40 -15.89
N GLY A 90 6.35 8.45 -14.62
CA GLY A 90 5.48 8.19 -13.47
C GLY A 90 5.12 6.72 -13.27
N GLY A 91 5.80 5.81 -13.96
CA GLY A 91 5.48 4.39 -13.96
C GLY A 91 5.70 3.69 -12.62
N SER A 92 6.36 4.28 -11.64
CA SER A 92 6.57 3.64 -10.34
C SER A 92 5.56 4.14 -9.30
N ILE A 93 5.09 3.25 -8.43
CA ILE A 93 4.08 3.52 -7.41
C ILE A 93 4.61 3.06 -6.05
N ARG A 94 4.52 3.92 -5.03
CA ARG A 94 4.82 3.57 -3.63
C ARG A 94 3.79 4.13 -2.65
N PRO A 95 3.42 3.41 -1.59
CA PRO A 95 2.70 4.02 -0.48
C PRO A 95 3.65 4.91 0.34
N LEU A 96 3.16 6.08 0.77
CA LEU A 96 3.89 7.04 1.60
C LEU A 96 3.58 6.89 3.10
N THR A 97 2.49 6.22 3.42
CA THR A 97 2.02 6.08 4.79
C THR A 97 2.70 4.87 5.46
N SER A 98 3.28 5.07 6.65
CA SER A 98 3.83 3.98 7.47
C SER A 98 2.81 2.86 7.70
N GLY A 99 3.25 1.61 7.65
CA GLY A 99 2.41 0.42 7.81
C GLY A 99 1.60 0.03 6.58
N TRP A 100 1.89 0.66 5.43
CA TRP A 100 1.37 0.23 4.13
C TRP A 100 2.46 -0.42 3.30
N TYR A 101 2.08 -1.45 2.57
CA TYR A 101 2.96 -2.33 1.81
C TYR A 101 2.41 -2.53 0.41
N ILE A 102 3.29 -2.87 -0.52
CA ILE A 102 2.94 -3.00 -1.93
C ILE A 102 3.47 -4.29 -2.54
N GLY A 103 2.78 -4.74 -3.57
CA GLY A 103 3.07 -5.94 -4.32
C GLY A 103 2.29 -5.96 -5.62
N VAL A 104 2.36 -7.07 -6.33
CA VAL A 104 1.63 -7.27 -7.58
C VAL A 104 0.90 -8.59 -7.57
N VAL A 105 -0.19 -8.67 -8.33
CA VAL A 105 -1.00 -9.87 -8.50
C VAL A 105 -1.34 -10.07 -9.98
N ASP A 106 -1.71 -11.28 -10.36
CA ASP A 106 -2.10 -11.59 -11.73
C ASP A 106 -3.28 -10.73 -12.21
N PRO A 107 -3.29 -10.24 -13.47
CA PRO A 107 -4.37 -9.38 -13.97
C PRO A 107 -5.75 -10.05 -13.96
N ALA A 108 -5.82 -11.39 -13.89
CA ALA A 108 -7.07 -12.12 -13.78
C ALA A 108 -7.82 -11.89 -12.45
N TYR A 109 -7.14 -11.47 -11.39
CA TYR A 109 -7.79 -11.14 -10.11
C TYR A 109 -8.48 -9.79 -10.21
N ASP A 110 -9.73 -9.74 -9.81
CA ASP A 110 -10.50 -8.51 -9.66
C ASP A 110 -11.14 -8.45 -8.26
N CYS A 111 -11.90 -7.41 -8.00
CA CYS A 111 -12.50 -7.21 -6.68
C CYS A 111 -13.57 -8.27 -6.32
N THR A 112 -14.02 -9.09 -7.27
CA THR A 112 -15.06 -10.10 -7.04
C THR A 112 -14.50 -11.37 -6.40
N TYR A 113 -13.18 -11.53 -6.38
CA TYR A 113 -12.50 -12.58 -5.63
C TYR A 113 -12.50 -12.25 -4.13
N GLU A 114 -12.56 -13.27 -3.30
CA GLU A 114 -12.37 -13.11 -1.86
C GLU A 114 -10.96 -12.60 -1.56
N TRP A 115 -10.81 -11.76 -0.54
CA TRP A 115 -9.49 -11.21 -0.19
C TRP A 115 -8.46 -12.30 0.07
N ASP A 116 -8.85 -13.36 0.78
CA ASP A 116 -7.95 -14.48 1.10
C ASP A 116 -7.34 -15.08 -0.19
N ASP A 117 -8.13 -15.22 -1.27
CA ASP A 117 -7.68 -15.75 -2.57
C ASP A 117 -6.72 -14.78 -3.28
N ILE A 118 -7.01 -13.48 -3.23
CA ILE A 118 -6.12 -12.44 -3.81
C ILE A 118 -4.79 -12.43 -3.03
N ALA A 119 -4.88 -12.41 -1.69
CA ALA A 119 -3.77 -12.26 -0.77
C ALA A 119 -2.75 -13.40 -0.85
N GLU A 120 -3.20 -14.64 -1.05
CA GLU A 120 -2.33 -15.81 -1.26
C GLU A 120 -1.46 -15.67 -2.52
N GLU A 121 -1.91 -14.90 -3.50
CA GLU A 121 -1.32 -14.79 -4.83
C GLU A 121 -0.57 -13.47 -5.03
N VAL A 122 -0.59 -12.59 -4.03
CA VAL A 122 0.20 -11.36 -4.02
C VAL A 122 1.69 -11.71 -3.94
N ILE A 123 2.43 -11.29 -4.95
CA ILE A 123 3.88 -11.27 -4.92
C ILE A 123 4.31 -10.00 -4.18
N VAL A 124 4.82 -10.16 -2.96
CA VAL A 124 5.19 -9.05 -2.06
C VAL A 124 6.49 -8.38 -2.51
N LYS A 125 6.51 -7.05 -2.59
CA LYS A 125 7.70 -6.30 -3.05
C LYS A 125 8.91 -6.46 -2.14
N ASN A 126 8.70 -6.31 -0.83
CA ASN A 126 9.78 -6.20 0.15
C ASN A 126 10.45 -7.55 0.52
N VAL A 127 10.09 -8.65 -0.14
CA VAL A 127 10.77 -9.94 0.04
C VAL A 127 12.15 -9.89 -0.64
N PRO A 128 13.24 -10.41 -0.03
CA PRO A 128 14.60 -10.27 -0.57
C PRO A 128 14.79 -10.69 -2.03
N ALA A 129 13.99 -11.62 -2.55
CA ALA A 129 14.06 -12.07 -3.96
C ALA A 129 13.41 -11.08 -4.96
N ASN A 130 12.57 -10.17 -4.48
CA ASN A 130 11.74 -9.26 -5.28
C ASN A 130 12.21 -7.80 -5.22
N VAL A 131 13.11 -7.52 -4.28
CA VAL A 131 13.76 -6.23 -4.12
C VAL A 131 14.78 -6.05 -5.25
N GLY A 132 14.54 -5.05 -6.08
CA GLY A 132 15.51 -4.58 -7.06
C GLY A 132 16.59 -3.71 -6.40
N THR A 133 17.61 -3.36 -7.18
CA THR A 133 18.76 -2.62 -6.68
C THR A 133 18.53 -1.11 -6.62
N ASP A 134 17.51 -0.53 -7.26
CA ASP A 134 17.27 0.93 -7.14
C ASP A 134 15.81 1.33 -7.40
N PRO A 135 15.27 2.28 -6.61
CA PRO A 135 15.20 3.64 -7.12
C PRO A 135 15.76 4.67 -6.14
N SER A 136 16.75 5.43 -6.57
CA SER A 136 17.28 6.51 -5.75
C SER A 136 17.99 7.56 -6.58
N CYS A 137 18.09 8.74 -5.98
CA CYS A 137 19.03 9.77 -6.38
C CYS A 137 20.17 9.92 -5.35
N GLY A 138 20.46 8.86 -4.56
CA GLY A 138 21.48 8.93 -3.51
C GLY A 138 21.54 7.80 -2.46
N SER A 139 20.66 6.79 -2.46
CA SER A 139 20.75 5.65 -1.53
C SER A 139 20.02 4.39 -2.01
N PHE A 140 20.76 3.30 -2.16
CA PHE A 140 20.28 1.97 -2.59
C PHE A 140 19.62 1.18 -1.43
N ILE A 141 18.47 1.64 -0.94
CA ILE A 141 17.72 0.94 0.12
C ILE A 141 16.58 0.15 -0.56
N PRO A 142 16.28 -1.09 -0.13
CA PRO A 142 15.06 -1.78 -0.52
C PRO A 142 13.83 -0.89 -0.33
N GLU A 143 13.19 -0.52 -1.43
CA GLU A 143 12.05 0.39 -1.39
C GLU A 143 10.73 -0.36 -1.62
N ASN A 144 9.74 0.03 -0.84
CA ASN A 144 8.35 -0.38 -0.96
C ASN A 144 7.71 0.30 -2.18
N VAL A 145 8.18 -0.06 -3.37
CA VAL A 145 7.82 0.57 -4.65
C VAL A 145 7.75 -0.49 -5.74
N VAL A 146 6.72 -0.45 -6.57
CA VAL A 146 6.62 -1.28 -7.77
C VAL A 146 6.61 -0.39 -8.99
N GLY A 147 7.36 -0.77 -10.01
CA GLY A 147 7.47 -0.04 -11.26
C GLY A 147 7.60 -1.00 -12.43
N ALA A 148 8.64 -0.81 -13.24
CA ALA A 148 8.97 -1.75 -14.29
C ALA A 148 9.41 -3.08 -13.70
N HIS A 149 9.17 -4.18 -14.40
CA HIS A 149 9.66 -5.49 -14.00
C HIS A 149 11.09 -5.70 -14.50
N GLY A 150 11.96 -6.14 -13.59
CA GLY A 150 13.34 -6.50 -13.87
C GLY A 150 14.22 -5.33 -14.25
N ILE A 151 15.16 -5.60 -15.16
CA ILE A 151 16.20 -4.65 -15.55
C ILE A 151 15.71 -3.77 -16.71
N VAL A 152 15.65 -2.46 -16.44
CA VAL A 152 15.42 -1.40 -17.43
C VAL A 152 16.65 -0.51 -17.42
N SER A 153 17.59 -0.84 -18.32
CA SER A 153 18.94 -0.25 -18.38
C SER A 153 18.96 1.26 -18.07
N PRO A 154 19.68 1.71 -17.03
CA PRO A 154 20.61 0.94 -16.17
C PRO A 154 19.99 0.37 -14.86
N TYR A 155 18.70 0.56 -14.62
CA TYR A 155 18.07 0.30 -13.31
C TYR A 155 17.52 -1.12 -13.20
N ASP A 156 17.65 -1.74 -12.02
CA ASP A 156 16.99 -3.01 -11.70
C ASP A 156 15.90 -2.75 -10.66
N PHE A 157 14.66 -2.84 -11.11
CA PHE A 157 13.50 -2.64 -10.28
C PHE A 157 13.04 -3.93 -9.60
N GLY A 158 13.58 -5.10 -9.92
CA GLY A 158 13.12 -6.38 -9.38
C GLY A 158 11.65 -6.64 -9.74
N LEU A 159 10.77 -6.72 -8.73
CA LEU A 159 9.33 -6.85 -8.95
C LEU A 159 8.68 -5.57 -9.49
N GLY A 160 7.87 -5.71 -10.55
CA GLY A 160 7.12 -4.63 -11.17
C GLY A 160 5.80 -5.10 -11.78
N TYR A 161 5.00 -4.16 -12.28
CA TYR A 161 3.66 -4.42 -12.83
C TYR A 161 3.55 -4.16 -14.34
N TYR A 162 4.61 -3.66 -14.95
CA TYR A 162 4.71 -3.46 -16.39
C TYR A 162 6.10 -3.82 -16.90
N GLU A 163 6.19 -4.09 -18.19
CA GLU A 163 7.44 -4.43 -18.87
C GLU A 163 7.70 -3.51 -20.06
N TYR A 164 8.98 -3.37 -20.41
CA TYR A 164 9.39 -2.76 -21.67
C TYR A 164 9.50 -3.86 -22.74
N GLN A 165 8.55 -3.89 -23.67
CA GLN A 165 8.64 -4.78 -24.83
C GLN A 165 9.38 -4.09 -25.97
N GLN A 166 10.32 -4.82 -26.57
CA GLN A 166 11.06 -4.39 -27.75
C GLN A 166 10.71 -5.30 -28.95
N PRO A 167 10.28 -4.74 -30.10
CA PRO A 167 9.80 -3.37 -30.33
C PRO A 167 8.32 -3.26 -29.96
N GLY A 168 7.94 -2.45 -28.96
CA GLY A 168 6.51 -2.44 -28.55
C GLY A 168 6.08 -1.42 -27.51
N GLY A 169 7.02 -0.83 -26.77
CA GLY A 169 6.67 0.15 -25.75
C GLY A 169 6.32 -0.51 -24.41
N LEU A 170 5.50 0.18 -23.61
CA LEU A 170 5.15 -0.22 -22.25
C LEU A 170 3.95 -1.17 -22.27
N THR A 171 4.06 -2.32 -21.61
CA THR A 171 2.95 -3.28 -21.47
C THR A 171 2.68 -3.52 -19.99
N ILE A 172 1.46 -3.24 -19.55
CA ILE A 172 1.00 -3.60 -18.20
C ILE A 172 0.76 -5.10 -18.15
N THR A 173 1.40 -5.79 -17.21
CA THR A 173 1.36 -7.26 -17.10
C THR A 173 0.78 -7.76 -15.78
N LYS A 174 0.67 -6.90 -14.77
CA LYS A 174 0.12 -7.22 -13.45
C LYS A 174 -0.73 -6.08 -12.90
N LYS A 175 -1.59 -6.39 -11.93
CA LYS A 175 -2.26 -5.40 -11.08
C LYS A 175 -1.40 -5.11 -9.86
N VAL A 176 -1.54 -3.92 -9.29
CA VAL A 176 -0.85 -3.51 -8.07
C VAL A 176 -1.77 -3.73 -6.88
N VAL A 177 -1.25 -4.29 -5.79
CA VAL A 177 -1.97 -4.45 -4.53
C VAL A 177 -1.26 -3.64 -3.46
N ILE A 178 -2.02 -2.80 -2.75
CA ILE A 178 -1.54 -2.05 -1.58
C ILE A 178 -2.35 -2.49 -0.37
N TRP A 179 -1.68 -2.91 0.70
CA TRP A 179 -2.34 -3.36 1.93
C TRP A 179 -1.71 -2.74 3.17
N LYS A 180 -2.51 -2.68 4.23
CA LYS A 180 -2.13 -2.17 5.54
C LYS A 180 -1.83 -3.33 6.47
N ASP A 181 -0.61 -3.39 6.97
CA ASP A 181 -0.21 -4.30 8.04
C ASP A 181 0.04 -3.50 9.32
N ALA A 182 -0.88 -3.63 10.28
CA ALA A 182 -0.80 -2.88 11.53
C ALA A 182 0.34 -3.34 12.46
N SER A 183 0.94 -4.50 12.20
CA SER A 183 2.03 -5.05 13.01
C SER A 183 3.41 -4.56 12.57
N ALA A 184 3.52 -4.04 11.34
CA ALA A 184 4.76 -3.57 10.75
C ALA A 184 4.70 -2.07 10.48
N ILE A 185 5.76 -1.34 10.86
CA ILE A 185 5.83 0.12 10.67
C ILE A 185 7.00 0.56 9.76
N SER A 186 7.97 -0.32 9.53
CA SER A 186 9.07 -0.02 8.61
C SER A 186 8.65 -0.23 7.17
N ALA A 187 8.99 0.72 6.29
CA ALA A 187 8.81 0.57 4.84
C ALA A 187 9.60 -0.60 4.25
N THR A 188 10.62 -1.12 4.95
CA THR A 188 11.44 -2.26 4.51
C THR A 188 11.01 -3.59 5.11
N ALA A 189 9.93 -3.63 5.90
CA ALA A 189 9.48 -4.87 6.53
C ALA A 189 8.95 -5.85 5.47
N VAL A 190 9.27 -7.13 5.66
CA VAL A 190 8.61 -8.23 4.96
C VAL A 190 7.27 -8.47 5.66
N THR A 191 6.17 -8.32 4.93
CA THR A 191 4.81 -8.45 5.47
C THR A 191 4.04 -9.55 4.76
N ASN A 192 2.97 -10.01 5.42
CA ASN A 192 2.05 -11.00 4.87
C ASN A 192 0.73 -10.31 4.49
N PRO A 193 0.32 -10.33 3.22
CA PRO A 193 -0.99 -9.80 2.80
C PRO A 193 -2.15 -10.43 3.58
N LEU A 194 -2.08 -11.69 3.99
CA LEU A 194 -3.13 -12.35 4.77
C LEU A 194 -3.37 -11.73 6.15
N SER A 195 -2.43 -10.95 6.70
CA SER A 195 -2.62 -10.20 7.94
C SER A 195 -3.09 -8.76 7.73
N ALA A 196 -3.48 -8.41 6.49
CA ALA A 196 -3.98 -7.08 6.20
C ALA A 196 -5.25 -6.76 6.98
N VAL A 197 -5.39 -5.49 7.35
CA VAL A 197 -6.63 -4.94 7.93
C VAL A 197 -7.38 -4.03 6.96
N GLU A 198 -6.74 -3.71 5.84
CA GLU A 198 -7.27 -2.88 4.77
C GLU A 198 -6.43 -3.12 3.51
N ALA A 199 -7.06 -3.21 2.34
CA ALA A 199 -6.36 -3.42 1.08
C ALA A 199 -7.08 -2.84 -0.13
N TYR A 200 -6.30 -2.44 -1.13
CA TYR A 200 -6.75 -1.88 -2.39
C TYR A 200 -6.09 -2.61 -3.56
N LEU A 201 -6.91 -2.94 -4.55
CA LEU A 201 -6.47 -3.43 -5.86
C LEU A 201 -6.45 -2.25 -6.83
N ILE A 202 -5.33 -2.06 -7.50
CA ILE A 202 -5.09 -0.95 -8.43
C ILE A 202 -4.80 -1.54 -9.81
N GLU A 203 -5.60 -1.14 -10.78
CA GLU A 203 -5.42 -1.51 -12.18
C GLU A 203 -4.91 -0.29 -12.95
N VAL A 204 -3.61 -0.30 -13.27
CA VAL A 204 -3.04 0.71 -14.18
C VAL A 204 -3.46 0.34 -15.59
N THR A 205 -4.23 1.23 -16.22
CA THR A 205 -4.81 0.99 -17.55
C THR A 205 -3.92 1.50 -18.67
N SER A 206 -3.07 2.51 -18.40
CA SER A 206 -2.12 3.03 -19.38
C SER A 206 -1.00 3.82 -18.73
N ILE A 207 0.21 3.75 -19.31
CA ILE A 207 1.30 4.70 -19.10
C ILE A 207 1.61 5.34 -20.46
N VAL A 208 1.36 6.65 -20.60
CA VAL A 208 1.49 7.37 -21.86
C VAL A 208 2.59 8.42 -21.75
N PRO A 209 3.78 8.19 -22.33
CA PRO A 209 4.83 9.18 -22.40
C PRO A 209 4.57 10.25 -23.47
N THR A 210 5.12 11.45 -23.28
CA THR A 210 5.23 12.46 -24.33
C THR A 210 6.69 12.67 -24.76
N PHE A 211 6.91 12.75 -26.07
CA PHE A 211 8.26 12.73 -26.67
C PHE A 211 8.53 13.90 -27.63
N SER A 212 7.52 14.69 -27.99
CA SER A 212 7.59 15.59 -29.15
C SER A 212 8.14 16.98 -28.85
N ALA A 213 7.76 17.60 -27.72
CA ALA A 213 8.28 18.90 -27.31
C ALA A 213 8.16 19.07 -25.79
N PRO A 214 9.10 19.80 -25.14
CA PRO A 214 8.97 20.15 -23.74
C PRO A 214 7.67 20.92 -23.43
N PRO A 215 7.09 20.77 -22.23
CA PRO A 215 7.57 19.90 -21.15
C PRO A 215 7.34 18.42 -21.48
N PHE A 216 8.32 17.56 -21.19
CA PHE A 216 8.14 16.12 -21.27
C PHE A 216 7.39 15.65 -20.03
N TYR A 217 6.34 14.87 -20.22
CA TYR A 217 5.54 14.29 -19.15
C TYR A 217 5.09 12.87 -19.48
N GLY A 218 4.81 12.09 -18.45
CA GLY A 218 4.07 10.83 -18.53
C GLY A 218 2.72 10.96 -17.84
N THR A 219 1.70 10.34 -18.42
CA THR A 219 0.38 10.20 -17.79
C THR A 219 0.14 8.75 -17.46
N VAL A 220 -0.12 8.46 -16.18
CA VAL A 220 -0.53 7.15 -15.70
C VAL A 220 -2.02 7.18 -15.39
N SER A 221 -2.81 6.41 -16.12
CA SER A 221 -4.25 6.25 -15.87
C SER A 221 -4.47 4.97 -15.09
N TYR A 222 -5.33 5.02 -14.07
CA TYR A 222 -5.60 3.86 -13.24
C TYR A 222 -7.03 3.86 -12.68
N THR A 223 -7.49 2.67 -12.31
CA THR A 223 -8.63 2.48 -11.43
C THR A 223 -8.18 1.85 -10.11
N TYR A 224 -8.93 2.07 -9.04
CA TYR A 224 -8.72 1.33 -7.80
C TYR A 224 -10.04 0.94 -7.15
N THR A 225 -9.98 -0.17 -6.43
CA THR A 225 -11.11 -0.75 -5.69
C THR A 225 -10.64 -1.22 -4.34
N LYS A 226 -11.47 -1.02 -3.30
CA LYS A 226 -11.21 -1.60 -1.98
C LYS A 226 -11.51 -3.09 -2.03
N VAL A 227 -10.57 -3.93 -1.59
CA VAL A 227 -10.69 -5.40 -1.56
C VAL A 227 -10.70 -5.97 -0.13
N LEU A 228 -10.29 -5.16 0.85
CA LEU A 228 -10.42 -5.42 2.29
C LEU A 228 -10.62 -4.12 3.07
#